data_AF-A0A7C7C8R9-F1
#
_entry.id   AF-A0A7C7C8R9-F1
#
_cell.length_a   1.000
_cell.length_b   1.000
_cell.length_c   1.000
_cell.angle_alpha   90.00
_cell.angle_beta   90.00
_cell.angle_gamma   90.00
#
_symmetry.space_group_name_H-M   'P 1'
#
loop_
_entity.id
_entity.type
_entity.pdbx_description
1 polymer ?
#
loop_
_entity_poly.entity_id
_entity_poly.type
_entity_poly.pdbx_seq_one_letter_code
_entity_poly.pdbx_strand_id
1 'polypeptide(L)' 'MLKGHNVLAKARSISGHTQEHWANCMDLSVRQFRRLETGDSSISFNSLVDAMKLYGVCMVEVLTMTEQKAQDI' A
#
# COMPACT_ATOMS: atom_id res chain seq x y z
N MET A 1 -7.51 -15.06 -0.41
CA MET A 1 -7.44 -13.93 -1.38
C MET A 1 -6.72 -12.77 -0.71
N LEU A 2 -5.56 -12.36 -1.24
CA LEU A 2 -4.92 -11.10 -0.84
C LEU A 2 -5.82 -9.97 -1.28
N LYS A 3 -6.52 -9.34 -0.35
CA LYS A 3 -7.25 -8.13 -0.69
C LYS A 3 -6.22 -7.01 -0.84
N GLY A 4 -6.14 -6.38 -2.01
CA GLY A 4 -5.10 -5.41 -2.40
C GLY A 4 -4.90 -4.22 -1.46
N HIS A 5 -5.80 -3.99 -0.51
CA HIS A 5 -5.68 -2.98 0.54
C HIS A 5 -4.55 -3.24 1.55
N ASN A 6 -4.17 -4.49 1.79
CA ASN A 6 -3.10 -4.80 2.74
C ASN A 6 -1.71 -4.43 2.17
N VAL A 7 -1.60 -4.31 0.84
CA VAL A 7 -0.35 -4.02 0.13
C VAL A 7 0.11 -2.57 0.37
N LEU A 8 -0.80 -1.59 0.28
CA LEU A 8 -0.47 -0.17 0.54
C LEU A 8 -0.10 0.08 1.99
N ALA A 9 -0.88 -0.47 2.93
CA ALA A 9 -0.59 -0.34 4.35
C ALA A 9 0.77 -0.94 4.72
N LYS A 10 1.11 -2.09 4.11
CA LYS A 10 2.39 -2.75 4.32
C LYS A 10 3.54 -2.00 3.66
N ALA A 11 3.37 -1.53 2.43
CA ALA A 11 4.36 -0.70 1.74
C ALA A 11 4.71 0.56 2.55
N ARG A 12 3.70 1.25 3.07
CA ARG A 12 3.89 2.39 3.95
C ARG A 12 4.64 2.01 5.23
N SER A 13 4.25 0.92 5.89
CA SER A 13 4.93 0.43 7.10
C SER A 13 6.41 0.11 6.86
N ILE A 14 6.77 -0.43 5.69
CA ILE A 14 8.16 -0.74 5.32
C ILE A 14 8.94 0.54 5.06
N SER A 15 8.33 1.50 4.34
CA SER A 15 8.96 2.79 4.05
C SER A 15 9.17 3.67 5.30
N GLY A 16 8.52 3.35 6.43
CA GLY A 16 8.63 4.14 7.66
C GLY A 16 7.90 5.49 7.62
N HIS A 17 7.04 5.72 6.63
CA HIS A 17 6.35 7.00 6.44
C HIS A 17 4.89 7.01 6.96
N THR A 18 4.35 8.20 7.20
CA THR A 18 2.96 8.39 7.67
C THR A 18 1.95 8.29 6.53
N GLN A 19 0.66 8.12 6.87
CA GLN A 19 -0.42 8.18 5.88
C GLN A 19 -0.47 9.53 5.16
N GLU A 20 -0.19 10.63 5.87
CA GLU A 20 -0.11 11.97 5.30
C GLU A 20 0.99 12.10 4.25
N HIS A 21 2.16 11.53 4.53
CA HIS A 21 3.27 11.56 3.60
C HIS A 21 2.93 10.84 2.29
N TRP A 22 2.36 9.63 2.38
CA TRP A 22 1.92 8.87 1.20
C TRP A 22 0.77 9.53 0.45
N ALA A 23 -0.21 10.08 1.17
CA ALA A 23 -1.32 10.80 0.57
C ALA A 23 -0.82 11.99 -0.26
N ASN A 24 0.08 12.81 0.31
CA ASN A 24 0.64 13.97 -0.38
C ASN A 24 1.38 13.60 -1.66
N CYS A 25 2.20 12.55 -1.66
CA CYS A 25 2.97 12.19 -2.87
C CYS A 25 2.12 11.52 -3.95
N MET A 26 0.99 10.92 -3.58
CA MET A 26 0.02 10.38 -4.53
C MET A 26 -0.99 11.42 -5.02
N ASP A 27 -0.84 12.68 -4.61
CA ASP A 27 -1.80 13.77 -4.85
C ASP A 27 -3.22 13.42 -4.38
N LEU A 28 -3.30 12.83 -3.19
CA LEU A 28 -4.53 12.40 -2.54
C LEU A 28 -4.72 13.14 -1.21
N SER A 29 -5.97 13.31 -0.80
CA SER A 29 -6.26 13.58 0.61
C SER A 29 -5.95 12.36 1.48
N VAL A 30 -5.59 12.61 2.74
CA VAL A 30 -5.40 11.55 3.76
C VAL A 30 -6.62 10.64 3.85
N ARG A 31 -7.82 11.21 3.71
CA ARG A 31 -9.08 10.46 3.70
C ARG A 31 -9.17 9.51 2.51
N GLN A 32 -8.79 9.94 1.31
CA GLN A 32 -8.76 9.07 0.12
C GLN A 32 -7.72 7.96 0.30
N PHE A 33 -6.52 8.30 0.76
CA PHE A 33 -5.47 7.31 1.01
C PHE A 33 -5.90 6.26 2.03
N ARG A 34 -6.53 6.67 3.15
CA ARG A 34 -7.09 5.76 4.14
C ARG A 34 -8.10 4.78 3.52
N ARG A 35 -8.98 5.24 2.63
CA ARG A 35 -9.95 4.37 1.95
C ARG A 35 -9.28 3.32 1.06
N LEU A 36 -8.12 3.64 0.48
CA LEU A 36 -7.32 2.66 -0.26
C LEU A 36 -6.69 1.62 0.68
N GLU A 37 -6.19 2.02 1.85
CA GLU A 37 -5.63 1.11 2.86
C GLU A 37 -6.69 0.23 3.56
N THR A 38 -7.93 0.71 3.72
CA THR A 38 -9.02 -0.07 4.33
C THR A 38 -9.79 -0.93 3.34
N GLY A 39 -9.61 -0.70 2.03
CA GLY A 39 -10.34 -1.40 0.99
C GLY A 39 -11.70 -0.81 0.64
N ASP A 40 -12.03 0.37 1.18
CA ASP A 40 -13.24 1.14 0.84
C ASP A 40 -13.14 1.83 -0.53
N SER A 41 -11.96 1.73 -1.18
CA SER A 41 -11.68 2.19 -2.54
C SER A 41 -10.58 1.33 -3.15
N SER A 42 -10.61 1.18 -4.47
CA SER A 42 -9.61 0.45 -5.25
C SER A 42 -8.57 1.39 -5.83
N ILE A 43 -7.33 0.89 -5.91
CA ILE A 43 -6.23 1.53 -6.65
C ILE A 43 -5.91 0.69 -7.88
N SER A 44 -5.55 1.33 -8.99
CA SER A 44 -5.07 0.61 -10.16
C SER A 44 -3.69 -0.01 -9.87
N PHE A 45 -3.38 -1.14 -10.51
CA PHE A 45 -2.08 -1.78 -10.37
C PHE A 45 -0.92 -0.86 -10.78
N ASN A 46 -1.10 -0.08 -11.86
CA ASN A 46 -0.09 0.86 -12.33
C ASN A 46 0.16 1.97 -11.29
N SER A 47 -0.89 2.58 -10.76
CA SER A 47 -0.77 3.62 -9.73
C SER A 47 -0.10 3.10 -8.45
N LEU A 48 -0.35 1.84 -8.10
CA LEU A 48 0.30 1.18 -6.96
C LEU A 48 1.80 0.95 -7.22
N VAL A 49 2.16 0.46 -8.40
CA VAL A 49 3.56 0.27 -8.80
C VAL A 49 4.30 1.60 -8.85
N ASP A 50 3.68 2.66 -9.39
CA ASP A 50 4.28 3.99 -9.47
C ASP A 50 4.54 4.57 -8.08
N ALA A 51 3.57 4.45 -7.16
CA ALA A 51 3.76 4.84 -5.77
C ALA A 51 4.93 4.08 -5.13
N MET A 52 5.00 2.75 -5.30
CA MET A 52 6.07 1.94 -4.72
C MET A 52 7.46 2.30 -5.26
N LYS A 53 7.58 2.54 -6.57
CA LYS A 53 8.85 2.99 -7.19
C LYS A 53 9.31 4.32 -6.60
N LEU A 54 8.39 5.26 -6.39
CA LEU A 54 8.68 6.57 -5.83
C LEU A 54 9.34 6.46 -4.43
N TYR A 55 8.99 5.42 -3.68
CA TYR A 55 9.46 5.18 -2.31
C TYR A 55 10.54 4.11 -2.19
N GLY A 56 11.06 3.59 -3.31
CA GLY A 56 12.03 2.50 -3.28
C GLY A 56 11.50 1.22 -2.61
N VAL A 57 10.18 1.03 -2.59
CA VAL A 57 9.56 -0.16 -2.00
C VAL A 57 9.47 -1.25 -3.06
N CYS A 58 10.04 -2.43 -2.76
CA CYS A 58 9.98 -3.57 -3.67
C CYS A 58 8.60 -4.24 -3.59
N MET A 59 7.83 -4.20 -4.68
CA MET A 59 6.51 -4.84 -4.76
C MET A 59 6.56 -6.33 -4.39
N VAL A 60 7.61 -7.05 -4.80
CA VAL A 60 7.78 -8.47 -4.47
C VAL A 60 7.87 -8.68 -2.96
N GLU A 61 8.68 -7.89 -2.26
CA GLU A 61 8.80 -7.95 -0.80
C GLU A 61 7.46 -7.70 -0.11
N VAL A 62 6.73 -6.67 -0.56
CA VAL A 62 5.41 -6.34 -0.01
C VAL A 62 4.43 -7.49 -0.21
N LEU A 63 4.38 -8.09 -1.41
CA LEU A 63 3.49 -9.21 -1.72
C LEU A 63 3.83 -10.44 -0.89
N THR A 64 5.11 -10.84 -0.80
CA THR A 64 5.57 -11.99 -0.01
C THR A 64 5.19 -11.84 1.47
N MET A 65 5.39 -10.65 2.05
CA MET A 65 5.01 -10.41 3.45
C MET A 65 3.49 -10.40 3.67
N THR A 66 2.71 -10.09 2.64
CA THR A 66 1.24 -10.11 2.72
C THR A 66 0.72 -11.56 2.64
N GLU A 67 1.40 -12.42 1.87
CA GLU A 67 1.10 -13.86 1.74
C GLU A 67 1.44 -14.66 3.00
N GLN A 68 2.61 -14.43 3.61
CA GLN A 68 3.01 -15.14 4.85
C GLN A 68 1.99 -14.98 5.97
N LYS A 69 1.42 -13.77 6.14
CA LYS A 69 0.39 -13.52 7.16
C LYS A 69 -0.92 -14.27 6.94
N ALA A 70 -1.20 -14.75 5.73
CA ALA A 70 -2.43 -15.49 5.43
C ALA A 70 -2.30 -17.00 5.69
N GLN A 71 -1.09 -17.51 5.94
CA GLN A 71 -0.81 -18.92 6.21
C GLN A 71 -0.71 -19.24 7.72
N ASP A 72 -0.58 -18.22 8.58
CA ASP A 72 -0.50 -18.34 10.04
C ASP A 72 -1.88 -18.26 10.76
N ILE A 73 -2.99 -18.36 10.02
CA ILE A 73 -4.39 -18.34 10.52
C ILE A 73 -5.12 -19.59 10.02
#